data_AF-A0A246REA3-F1
#
_entry.id   AF-A0A246REA3-F1
#
_cell.length_a   1.000
_cell.length_b   1.000
_cell.length_c   1.000
_cell.angle_alpha   90.00
_cell.angle_beta   90.00
_cell.angle_gamma   90.00
#
_symmetry.space_group_name_H-M   'P 1'
#
loop_
_entity.id
_entity.type
_entity.pdbx_description
1 polymer ?
#
loop_
_entity_poly.entity_id
_entity_poly.type
_entity_poly.pdbx_seq_one_letter_code
_entity_poly.pdbx_strand_id
1 'polypeptide(L)'
;MRDFFRRIPEDRRPASASVGRLPGVPHRLLPWQVRAWRFRPARFGRRGLDPQEVREFLDQVAGELAAVYEALRRSRRETGRIRIALCHLQAERAHGRDEREWDR
;
A
#
# COMPACT_ATOMS: atom_id res chain seq x y z
N MET A 1 6.64 40.36 40.07
CA MET A 1 7.42 39.29 39.43
C MET A 1 6.62 38.01 39.60
N ARG A 2 5.65 37.68 38.72
CA ARG A 2 5.83 37.12 37.36
C ARG A 2 6.91 36.05 37.36
N ASP A 3 6.50 34.77 37.44
CA ASP A 3 6.81 33.69 36.50
C ASP A 3 6.01 32.42 36.90
N PHE A 4 4.88 32.18 36.23
CA PHE A 4 4.71 31.25 35.09
C PHE A 4 4.90 29.75 35.42
N PHE A 5 4.35 29.29 36.55
CA PHE A 5 3.91 27.89 36.68
C PHE A 5 2.71 27.62 35.77
N ARG A 6 2.96 27.38 34.48
CA ARG A 6 1.95 26.85 33.57
C ARG A 6 1.98 25.33 33.64
N ARG A 7 1.05 24.77 34.43
CA ARG A 7 0.60 23.38 34.28
C ARG A 7 0.27 23.13 32.80
N ILE A 8 0.93 22.17 32.19
CA ILE A 8 0.50 21.62 30.90
C ILE A 8 -0.66 20.66 31.22
N PRO A 9 -1.89 20.92 30.74
CA PRO A 9 -2.91 19.89 30.74
C PRO A 9 -2.60 18.95 29.57
N GLU A 10 -2.10 17.75 29.87
CA GLU A 10 -2.20 16.61 28.99
C GLU A 10 -3.67 16.15 28.95
N ASP A 11 -4.44 16.75 28.06
CA ASP A 11 -5.58 16.06 27.46
C ASP A 11 -5.67 16.44 25.98
N ARG A 12 -4.84 15.77 25.19
CA ARG A 12 -5.09 15.59 23.76
C ARG A 12 -4.86 14.13 23.44
N ARG A 13 -5.95 13.38 23.59
CA ARG A 13 -6.34 12.23 22.75
C ARG A 13 -5.46 12.14 21.50
N PRO A 14 -4.88 10.98 21.17
CA PRO A 14 -4.18 10.83 19.92
C PRO A 14 -5.20 11.14 18.83
N ALA A 15 -5.03 12.28 18.17
CA ALA A 15 -5.67 12.53 16.91
C ALA A 15 -5.18 11.36 16.06
N SER A 16 -6.06 10.38 15.87
CA SER A 16 -5.89 9.33 14.89
C SER A 16 -5.34 10.04 13.68
N ALA A 17 -4.10 9.72 13.32
CA ALA A 17 -3.51 10.21 12.10
C ALA A 17 -4.49 9.80 11.02
N SER A 18 -5.35 10.74 10.63
CA SER A 18 -6.12 10.67 9.43
C SER A 18 -5.05 10.71 8.37
N VAL A 19 -4.57 9.51 8.03
CA VAL A 19 -3.79 9.24 6.83
C VAL A 19 -4.65 9.87 5.76
N GLY A 20 -4.24 11.08 5.37
CA GLY A 20 -4.93 11.87 4.38
C GLY A 20 -5.16 10.92 3.23
N ARG A 21 -6.43 10.72 2.89
CA ARG A 21 -6.84 9.98 1.70
C ARG A 21 -6.02 10.56 0.56
N LEU A 22 -4.95 9.88 0.16
CA LEU A 22 -4.03 10.34 -0.87
C LEU A 22 -4.90 10.59 -2.12
N PRO A 23 -5.17 11.85 -2.50
CA PRO A 23 -6.00 12.14 -3.64
C PRO A 23 -5.17 11.77 -4.87
N GLY A 24 -5.71 10.89 -5.71
CA GLY A 24 -5.11 10.61 -7.02
C GLY A 24 -4.23 9.37 -7.11
N VAL A 25 -4.31 8.39 -6.20
CA VAL A 25 -3.90 7.04 -6.60
C VAL A 25 -5.01 6.51 -7.52
N PRO A 26 -4.79 6.40 -8.85
CA PRO A 26 -5.78 5.77 -9.70
C PRO A 26 -6.12 4.40 -9.11
N HIS A 27 -7.41 4.11 -8.95
CA HIS A 27 -7.86 2.82 -8.45
C HIS A 27 -7.19 1.73 -9.29
N ARG A 28 -6.25 1.00 -8.68
CA ARG A 28 -5.56 -0.10 -9.37
C ARG A 28 -6.61 -1.10 -9.82
N LEU A 29 -6.70 -1.34 -11.12
CA LEU A 29 -7.55 -2.37 -11.70
C LEU A 29 -7.16 -3.72 -11.13
N LEU A 30 -8.06 -4.32 -10.34
CA LEU A 30 -7.85 -5.66 -9.81
C LEU A 30 -8.19 -6.70 -10.88
N PRO A 31 -7.49 -7.85 -10.95
CA PRO A 31 -7.74 -8.89 -11.95
C PRO A 31 -9.21 -9.33 -12.02
N TRP A 32 -9.88 -9.45 -10.87
CA TRP A 32 -11.30 -9.83 -10.82
C TRP A 32 -12.22 -8.75 -11.39
N GLN A 33 -11.84 -7.46 -11.30
CA GLN A 33 -12.62 -6.35 -11.88
C GLN A 33 -12.57 -6.40 -13.40
N VAL A 34 -11.41 -6.79 -13.96
CA VAL A 34 -11.26 -6.98 -15.41
C VAL A 34 -12.15 -8.12 -15.90
N ARG A 35 -12.17 -9.25 -15.19
CA ARG A 35 -13.05 -10.40 -15.51
C ARG A 35 -14.53 -10.08 -15.43
N ALA A 36 -14.92 -9.26 -14.46
CA ALA A 36 -16.32 -8.87 -14.23
C ALA A 36 -16.78 -7.73 -15.16
N TRP A 37 -15.89 -7.12 -15.95
CA TRP A 37 -16.24 -5.98 -16.78
C TRP A 37 -17.10 -6.40 -17.97
N ARG A 38 -18.28 -5.77 -18.11
CA ARG A 38 -19.19 -5.99 -19.24
C ARG A 38 -19.31 -4.72 -20.06
N PHE A 39 -18.97 -4.81 -21.34
CA PHE A 39 -19.19 -3.72 -22.29
C PHE A 39 -20.66 -3.67 -22.71
N ARG A 40 -21.16 -2.47 -22.99
CA ARG A 40 -22.49 -2.30 -23.57
C ARG A 40 -22.47 -2.83 -25.00
N PRO A 41 -23.52 -3.55 -25.45
CA PRO A 41 -23.60 -4.00 -26.83
C PRO A 41 -23.63 -2.80 -27.78
N ALA A 42 -23.07 -2.98 -28.98
CA ALA A 42 -23.09 -1.95 -30.00
C ALA A 42 -24.54 -1.58 -30.36
N ARG A 43 -24.76 -0.31 -30.67
CA ARG A 43 -26.09 0.18 -31.09
C ARG A 43 -26.47 -0.50 -32.41
N PHE A 44 -27.73 -0.90 -32.54
CA PHE A 44 -28.26 -1.58 -33.72
C PHE A 44 -27.83 -0.85 -35.02
N GLY A 45 -27.24 -1.58 -35.98
CA GLY A 45 -26.73 -1.02 -37.25
C GLY A 45 -25.27 -0.53 -37.24
N ARG A 46 -24.53 -0.72 -36.13
CA ARG A 46 -23.07 -0.48 -36.07
C ARG A 46 -22.35 -1.82 -35.89
N ARG A 47 -21.22 -2.05 -36.58
CA ARG A 47 -20.34 -3.18 -36.28
C ARG A 47 -19.77 -3.02 -34.86
N GLY A 48 -20.02 -4.01 -34.00
CA GLY A 48 -19.40 -4.14 -32.68
C GLY A 48 -18.29 -5.18 -32.69
N LEU A 49 -17.46 -5.18 -31.64
CA LEU A 49 -16.55 -6.28 -31.35
C LEU A 49 -17.34 -7.53 -30.97
N ASP A 50 -16.80 -8.71 -31.28
CA ASP A 50 -17.38 -9.97 -30.85
C ASP A 50 -17.32 -10.06 -29.31
N PRO A 51 -18.46 -10.22 -28.62
CA PRO A 51 -18.48 -10.35 -27.16
C PRO A 51 -17.62 -11.50 -26.63
N GLN A 52 -17.41 -12.56 -27.41
CA GLN A 52 -16.59 -13.71 -27.03
C GLN A 52 -15.10 -13.38 -27.13
N GLU A 53 -14.65 -12.82 -28.25
CA GLU A 53 -13.25 -12.39 -28.42
C GLU A 53 -12.84 -11.38 -27.34
N VAL A 54 -13.74 -10.44 -27.00
CA VAL A 54 -13.52 -9.49 -25.91
C VAL A 54 -13.43 -10.20 -24.56
N ARG A 55 -14.20 -11.27 -24.31
CA ARG A 55 -14.11 -12.04 -23.06
C ARG A 55 -12.75 -12.73 -22.95
N GLU A 56 -12.31 -13.39 -24.02
CA GLU A 56 -11.04 -14.12 -24.06
C GLU A 56 -9.86 -13.16 -23.82
N PHE A 57 -9.87 -12.00 -24.47
CA PHE A 57 -8.86 -10.96 -24.23
C PHE A 57 -8.86 -10.45 -22.78
N LEU A 58 -10.03 -10.18 -22.19
CA LEU A 58 -10.13 -9.76 -20.79
C LEU A 58 -9.61 -10.82 -19.83
N ASP A 59 -9.86 -12.10 -20.11
CA ASP A 59 -9.36 -13.20 -19.29
C ASP A 59 -7.83 -13.33 -19.36
N GLN A 60 -7.23 -13.15 -20.53
CA GLN A 60 -5.78 -13.08 -20.69
C GLN A 60 -5.19 -11.89 -19.92
N VAL A 61 -5.74 -10.69 -20.12
CA VAL A 61 -5.29 -9.45 -19.44
C VAL A 61 -5.41 -9.60 -17.92
N ALA A 62 -6.49 -10.20 -17.42
CA ALA A 62 -6.64 -10.49 -16.00
C ALA A 62 -5.58 -11.47 -15.48
N GLY A 63 -5.20 -12.47 -16.27
CA GLY A 63 -4.11 -13.40 -15.96
C GLY A 63 -2.77 -12.69 -15.84
N GLU A 64 -2.43 -11.86 -16.82
CA GLU A 64 -1.17 -11.09 -16.83
C GLU A 64 -1.11 -10.08 -15.66
N LEU A 65 -2.21 -9.37 -15.39
CA LEU A 65 -2.31 -8.46 -14.24
C LEU A 65 -2.10 -9.20 -12.91
N ALA A 66 -2.65 -10.42 -12.77
CA ALA A 66 -2.45 -11.23 -11.59
C ALA A 66 -0.97 -11.62 -11.42
N ALA A 67 -0.30 -12.03 -12.49
CA ALA A 67 1.11 -12.36 -12.48
C ALA A 67 1.99 -11.17 -12.07
N VAL A 68 1.75 -9.99 -12.65
CA VAL A 68 2.48 -8.75 -12.31
C VAL A 68 2.28 -8.38 -10.85
N TYR A 69 1.06 -8.46 -10.34
CA TYR A 69 0.80 -8.14 -8.93
C TYR A 69 1.41 -9.15 -7.97
N GLU A 70 1.46 -10.44 -8.31
CA GLU A 70 2.18 -11.41 -7.49
C GLU A 70 3.70 -11.18 -7.50
N ALA A 71 4.28 -10.83 -8.64
CA ALA A 71 5.68 -10.43 -8.73
C ALA A 71 5.97 -9.19 -7.86
N LEU A 72 5.09 -8.19 -7.91
CA LEU A 72 5.20 -7.00 -7.07
C LEU A 72 5.06 -7.32 -5.57
N ARG A 73 4.11 -8.18 -5.20
CA ARG A 73 3.95 -8.64 -3.81
C ARG A 73 5.19 -9.39 -3.35
N ARG A 74 5.79 -10.23 -4.20
CA ARG A 74 7.04 -10.93 -3.91
C ARG A 74 8.19 -9.96 -3.67
N SER A 75 8.37 -8.98 -4.54
CA SER A 75 9.39 -7.94 -4.37
C SER A 75 9.23 -7.17 -3.06
N ARG A 76 8.00 -6.73 -2.75
CA ARG A 76 7.71 -6.01 -1.50
C ARG A 76 7.96 -6.84 -0.25
N ARG A 77 7.65 -8.14 -0.28
CA ARG A 77 7.96 -9.07 0.82
C ARG A 77 9.47 -9.15 1.05
N GLU A 78 10.25 -9.19 -0.01
CA GLU A 78 11.70 -9.25 0.08
C GLU A 78 12.30 -7.98 0.68
N THR A 79 11.87 -6.80 0.20
CA THR A 79 12.26 -5.52 0.81
C THR A 79 11.86 -5.44 2.29
N GLY A 80 10.69 -5.98 2.65
CA GLY A 80 10.23 -6.04 4.03
C GLY A 80 11.16 -6.86 4.94
N ARG A 81 11.64 -8.02 4.47
CA ARG A 81 12.58 -8.86 5.22
C ARG A 81 13.91 -8.15 5.46
N ILE A 82 14.46 -7.53 4.41
CA ILE A 82 15.70 -6.76 4.51
C ILE A 82 15.53 -5.63 5.53
N ARG A 83 14.41 -4.91 5.48
CA ARG A 83 14.11 -3.84 6.42
C ARG A 83 14.03 -4.34 7.87
N ILE A 84 13.35 -5.46 8.11
CA ILE A 84 13.23 -6.05 9.45
C ILE A 84 14.62 -6.45 9.98
N ALA A 85 15.45 -7.11 9.17
CA ALA A 85 16.80 -7.47 9.55
C ALA A 85 17.65 -6.25 9.90
N LEU A 86 17.56 -5.17 9.10
CA LEU A 86 18.23 -3.91 9.39
C LEU A 86 17.76 -3.27 10.70
N CYS A 87 16.46 -3.26 10.97
CA CYS A 87 15.92 -2.73 12.22
C CYS A 87 16.42 -3.53 13.43
N HIS A 88 16.48 -4.85 13.33
CA HIS A 88 17.00 -5.72 14.40
C HIS A 88 18.47 -5.38 14.72
N LEU A 89 19.31 -5.32 13.70
CA LEU A 89 20.74 -4.97 13.85
C LEU A 89 20.94 -3.55 14.39
N GLN A 90 20.08 -2.61 14.01
CA GLN A 90 20.11 -1.24 14.55
C GLN A 90 19.73 -1.21 16.03
N ALA A 91 18.75 -2.03 16.45
CA ALA A 91 18.35 -2.14 17.84
C ALA A 91 19.47 -2.70 18.72
N GLU A 92 20.14 -3.78 18.28
CA GLU A 92 21.30 -4.36 18.98
C GLU A 92 22.43 -3.33 19.14
N ARG A 93 22.71 -2.55 18.09
CA ARG A 93 23.73 -1.48 18.13
C ARG A 93 23.36 -0.29 19.00
N ALA A 94 22.07 -0.01 19.16
CA ALA A 94 21.59 1.03 20.07
C ALA A 94 21.73 0.56 21.52
N HIS A 95 21.31 -0.67 21.81
CA HIS A 95 21.41 -1.26 23.15
C HIS A 95 22.86 -1.39 23.63
N GLY A 96 23.75 -1.88 22.77
CA GLY A 96 25.18 -2.01 23.12
C GLY A 96 25.94 -0.67 23.17
N ARG A 97 25.36 0.44 22.69
CA ARG A 97 25.92 1.79 22.91
C ARG A 97 25.48 2.36 24.24
N ASP A 98 24.22 2.15 24.60
CA ASP A 98 23.66 2.57 25.89
C ASP A 98 24.45 1.92 27.04
N GLU A 99 24.66 0.58 27.01
CA GLU A 99 25.41 -0.14 28.05
C GLU A 99 26.83 0.40 28.29
N ARG A 100 27.53 0.87 27.25
CA ARG A 100 28.88 1.46 27.40
C ARG A 100 28.88 2.89 27.92
N GLU A 101 27.74 3.56 27.88
CA GLU A 101 27.53 4.91 28.39
C GLU A 101 27.14 4.89 29.87
N TRP A 102 26.46 3.84 30.35
CA TRP A 102 26.12 3.63 31.77
C TRP A 102 27.27 3.07 32.64
N ASP A 103 28.29 2.45 32.03
CA ASP A 103 29.48 1.92 32.71
C ASP A 103 30.60 2.98 32.93
N ARG A 104 30.31 4.27 32.74
CA ARG A 104 31.27 5.38 32.88
C ARG A 104 30.83 6.42 33.91
#